data_AF-T0M0D6-F1
#
_entry.id   AF-T0M0D6-F1
#
_cell.length_a   1.000
_cell.length_b   1.000
_cell.length_c   1.000
_cell.angle_alpha   90.00
_cell.angle_beta   90.00
_cell.angle_gamma   90.00
#
_symmetry.space_group_name_H-M   'P 1'
#
loop_
_entity.id
_entity.type
_entity.pdbx_description
1 polymer ?
#
loop_
_entity_poly.entity_id
_entity_poly.type
_entity_poly.pdbx_seq_one_letter_code
_entity_poly.pdbx_strand_id
1 'polypeptide(L)' 'MICDDLGYMVLYSRSGKSVSLTHQETVDLCLKSQEAGMDLPKYIIKEFMKDLKLIKFRYD' A
#
# COMPACT_ATOMS: atom_id res chain seq x y z
N MET A 1 -7.05 -5.68 11.41
CA MET A 1 -5.69 -5.26 11.05
C MET A 1 -5.53 -3.85 11.59
N ILE A 2 -4.58 -3.61 12.49
CA ILE A 2 -4.31 -2.26 13.01
C ILE A 2 -3.37 -1.60 12.00
N CYS A 3 -3.81 -0.50 11.38
CA CYS A 3 -3.02 0.17 10.34
C CYS A 3 -1.71 0.74 10.88
N ASP A 4 -1.73 1.22 12.13
CA ASP A 4 -0.57 1.80 12.82
C ASP A 4 0.57 0.81 13.06
N ASP A 5 0.30 -0.50 12.99
CA ASP A 5 1.34 -1.53 13.12
C ASP A 5 2.06 -1.81 11.78
N LEU A 6 1.60 -1.24 10.66
CA LEU A 6 2.23 -1.44 9.36
C LEU A 6 3.51 -0.62 9.27
N GLY A 7 4.65 -1.24 8.98
CA GLY A 7 5.90 -0.51 8.72
C GLY A 7 5.90 0.25 7.38
N TYR A 8 7.04 0.28 6.70
CA TYR A 8 7.16 0.86 5.37
C TYR A 8 6.59 -0.08 4.30
N MET A 9 6.02 0.47 3.23
CA MET A 9 5.46 -0.31 2.13
C MET A 9 6.19 0.00 0.83
N VAL A 10 6.65 -1.05 0.14
CA VAL A 10 7.20 -0.94 -1.21
C VAL A 10 6.23 -1.57 -2.21
N LEU A 11 5.79 -0.76 -3.16
CA LEU A 11 4.88 -1.15 -4.23
C LEU A 11 5.68 -1.38 -5.50
N TYR A 12 5.54 -2.55 -6.11
CA TYR A 12 6.19 -2.89 -7.37
C TYR A 12 5.16 -2.94 -8.48
N SER A 13 5.44 -2.24 -9.57
CA SER A 13 4.61 -2.24 -10.76
C SER A 13 4.99 -3.40 -11.69
N ARG A 14 4.08 -3.79 -12.58
CA ARG A 14 4.36 -4.77 -13.65
C ARG A 14 5.34 -4.23 -14.69
N SER A 15 5.42 -2.90 -14.82
CA SER A 15 6.40 -2.21 -15.65
C SER A 15 7.83 -2.21 -15.07
N GLY A 16 8.05 -2.77 -13.88
CA GLY A 16 9.37 -2.87 -13.24
C GLY A 16 9.76 -1.63 -12.43
N LYS A 17 8.85 -0.67 -12.24
CA LYS A 17 9.05 0.47 -11.34
C LYS A 17 8.72 0.05 -9.91
N SER A 18 9.31 0.75 -8.94
CA SER A 18 8.94 0.61 -7.54
C SER A 18 8.75 1.97 -6.89
N VAL A 19 7.82 2.03 -5.94
CA VAL A 19 7.55 3.20 -5.11
C VAL A 19 7.67 2.75 -3.66
N SER A 20 8.53 3.44 -2.90
CA SER A 20 8.65 3.21 -1.46
C SER A 20 7.83 4.28 -0.74
N LEU A 21 6.96 3.82 0.15
CA LEU A 21 6.10 4.65 0.97
C LEU A 21 6.63 4.62 2.39
N THR A 22 6.64 5.79 3.01
CA THR A 22 6.92 5.97 4.43
C THR A 22 5.92 5.19 5.29
N HIS A 23 6.24 5.01 6.56
CA HIS A 23 5.30 4.47 7.54
C HIS A 23 3.97 5.26 7.53
N GLN A 24 4.03 6.59 7.62
CA GLN A 24 2.84 7.44 7.60
C GLN A 24 2.01 7.25 6.32
N GLU A 25 2.63 7.25 5.14
CA GLU A 25 1.92 7.02 3.89
C GLU A 25 1.28 5.63 3.82
N THR A 26 1.92 4.62 4.44
CA THR A 26 1.40 3.25 4.52
C THR A 26 0.18 3.19 5.42
N VAL A 27 0.24 3.84 6.59
CA VAL A 27 -0.89 3.97 7.53
C VAL A 27 -2.05 4.69 6.86
N ASP A 28 -1.80 5.83 6.20
CA ASP A 28 -2.82 6.61 5.52
C ASP A 28 -3.52 5.80 4.41
N LEU A 29 -2.76 5.03 3.63
CA LEU A 29 -3.31 4.14 2.60
C LEU A 29 -4.16 3.01 3.19
N CYS A 30 -3.71 2.45 4.31
CA CYS A 30 -4.46 1.42 5.04
C CYS A 30 -5.79 1.99 5.55
N LEU A 31 -5.78 3.15 6.21
CA LEU A 31 -6.99 3.80 6.73
C LEU A 31 -7.97 4.12 5.60
N LYS A 32 -7.50 4.72 4.50
CA LYS A 32 -8.35 5.02 3.33
C LYS A 32 -8.96 3.75 2.71
N SER A 33 -8.21 2.65 2.69
CA SER A 33 -8.75 1.36 2.21
C SER A 33 -9.87 0.84 3.11
N GLN A 34 -9.72 0.97 4.43
CA GLN A 34 -10.74 0.58 5.41
C GLN A 34 -11.98 1.47 5.33
N GLU A 35 -11.80 2.80 5.23
CA GLU A 35 -12.89 3.77 5.04
C GLU A 35 -13.70 3.47 3.76
N ALA A 36 -13.00 3.07 2.69
CA ALA A 36 -13.63 2.68 1.43
C ALA A 36 -14.27 1.28 1.46
N GLY A 37 -14.15 0.53 2.57
CA GLY A 37 -14.62 -0.85 2.68
C GLY A 37 -13.94 -1.81 1.69
N MET A 38 -12.71 -1.51 1.28
CA MET A 38 -11.95 -2.27 0.30
C MET A 38 -10.67 -2.87 0.90
N ASP A 39 -10.27 -4.03 0.40
CA ASP A 39 -8.96 -4.58 0.72
C ASP A 39 -7.85 -3.64 0.24
N LEU A 40 -6.80 -3.45 1.05
CA LEU A 40 -5.66 -2.58 0.74
C LEU A 40 -5.07 -2.83 -0.67
N PRO A 41 -4.84 -4.08 -1.13
CA PRO A 41 -4.35 -4.30 -2.50
C PRO A 41 -5.32 -3.82 -3.58
N LYS A 42 -6.63 -3.98 -3.39
CA LYS A 42 -7.66 -3.52 -4.35
C LYS A 42 -7.72 -1.99 -4.36
N TYR A 43 -7.66 -1.37 -3.18
CA TYR A 43 -7.60 0.09 -3.06
C TYR A 43 -6.38 0.66 -3.79
N ILE A 44 -5.18 0.10 -3.53
CA ILE A 44 -3.94 0.54 -4.18
C ILE A 44 -4.05 0.38 -5.70
N ILE A 45 -4.57 -0.74 -6.22
CA ILE A 45 -4.77 -0.94 -7.66
C ILE A 45 -5.70 0.13 -8.24
N LYS A 46 -6.79 0.45 -7.55
CA LYS A 46 -7.80 1.37 -8.06
C LYS A 46 -7.34 2.82 -8.05
N GLU A 47 -6.75 3.27 -6.95
CA GLU A 47 -6.53 4.70 -6.67
C GLU A 47 -5.06 5.14 -6.78
N PHE A 48 -4.09 4.22 -6.70
CA PHE A 48 -2.67 4.58 -6.60
C PHE A 48 -1.79 4.00 -7.72
N MET A 49 -1.81 2.68 -7.92
CA MET A 49 -0.96 1.96 -8.87
C MET A 49 -1.75 0.88 -9.62
N LYS A 50 -2.37 1.26 -10.74
CA LYS A 50 -3.20 0.35 -11.58
C LYS A 50 -2.47 -0.90 -12.06
N ASP A 51 -1.16 -0.79 -12.30
CA ASP A 51 -0.31 -1.90 -12.74
C ASP A 51 0.43 -2.58 -11.58
N LEU A 52 -0.13 -2.56 -10.36
CA LEU A 52 0.47 -3.21 -9.19
C LEU A 52 0.73 -4.71 -9.47
N LYS A 53 1.94 -5.13 -9.10
CA LYS A 53 2.41 -6.52 -9.18
C LYS A 53 2.60 -7.13 -7.80
N LEU A 54 3.21 -6.39 -6.88
CA LEU A 54 3.60 -6.88 -5.57
C LEU A 54 3.60 -5.75 -4.55
N ILE A 55 3.14 -6.06 -3.34
CA ILE A 55 3.27 -5.21 -2.15
C ILE A 55 4.26 -5.90 -1.22
N LYS A 56 5.23 -5.16 -0.70
CA LYS A 56 6.18 -5.66 0.29
C LYS A 56 6.20 -4.75 1.51
N PHE A 57 5.90 -5.32 2.67
CA PHE A 57 6.04 -4.62 3.94
C PHE A 57 7.45 -4.80 4.49
N ARG A 58 7.99 -3.73 5.08
CA ARG A 58 9.28 -3.68 5.76
C ARG A 58 9.05 -3.12 7.15
N TYR A 59 9.57 -3.81 8.15
CA TYR A 59 9.59 -3.37 9.53
C TYR A 59 11.07 -3.19 9.83
N ASP A 60 11.55 -1.95 9.71
CA ASP A 60 12.84 -1.56 10.27
C ASP A 60 12.65 -1.23 11.75
#